data_AF-A0A4Y8Z1N0-F1
#
_entry.id   AF-A0A4Y8Z1N0-F1
#
_cell.length_a   1.000
_cell.length_b   1.000
_cell.length_c   1.000
_cell.angle_alpha   90.00
_cell.angle_beta   90.00
_cell.angle_gamma   90.00
#
_symmetry.space_group_name_H-M   'P 1'
#
loop_
_entity.id
_entity.type
_entity.pdbx_description
1 polymer ?
#
loop_
_entity_poly.entity_id
_entity_poly.type
_entity_poly.pdbx_seq_one_letter_code
_entity_poly.pdbx_strand_id
1 'polypeptide(L)'
;MEILKYGVGWFIGIVALIAGAYYFFYNKRRKSIEIESTTRSMILAGVRGHGQLTVAYDETRVRDPYIVELAVVNSGHKDITSNDFDANKPLRISVEAKAVALLQWSVIEKEQSVMPLRLDAEASHVVLGPSKLAVGEIHRLRLLVDGTPHISVVENPLIDTKIEFGKPKKRRKQFRQAIAAFFGFGLLVILQVSNFLFNSLRDKMNVVTVDFAGSSRVASPWGAALWAWINTFAVVACFLLIVYAMAGALTMLITSSFRSDQGN
;
A
#
# COMPACT_ATOMS: atom_id res chain seq x y z
N MET A 1 7.42 -47.00 -4.00
CA MET A 1 7.27 -45.85 -4.92
C MET A 1 5.88 -45.19 -4.88
N GLU A 2 4.90 -45.73 -4.16
CA GLU A 2 3.54 -45.17 -4.16
C GLU A 2 3.39 -43.85 -3.39
N ILE A 3 4.14 -43.68 -2.30
CA ILE A 3 4.11 -42.45 -1.48
C ILE A 3 4.50 -41.20 -2.28
N LEU A 4 5.41 -41.33 -3.26
CA LEU A 4 5.83 -40.22 -4.12
C LEU A 4 4.70 -39.77 -5.06
N LYS A 5 3.86 -40.71 -5.53
CA LYS A 5 2.71 -40.40 -6.41
C LYS A 5 1.63 -39.63 -5.66
N TYR A 6 1.38 -39.97 -4.40
CA TYR A 6 0.37 -39.28 -3.58
C TYR A 6 0.85 -37.93 -3.02
N GLY A 7 2.16 -37.79 -2.76
CA GLY A 7 2.73 -36.55 -2.22
C GLY A 7 2.69 -35.38 -3.21
N VAL A 8 2.95 -35.63 -4.49
CA VAL A 8 2.98 -34.58 -5.53
C VAL A 8 1.59 -33.96 -5.73
N GLY A 9 0.53 -34.79 -5.72
CA GLY A 9 -0.85 -34.31 -5.86
C GLY A 9 -1.26 -33.35 -4.75
N TRP A 10 -0.93 -33.68 -3.50
CA TRP A 10 -1.21 -32.81 -2.34
C TRP A 10 -0.48 -31.47 -2.42
N PHE A 11 0.79 -31.48 -2.85
CA PHE A 11 1.57 -30.26 -2.99
C PHE A 11 0.97 -29.30 -4.03
N ILE A 12 0.65 -29.83 -5.22
CA ILE A 12 0.01 -29.04 -6.29
C ILE A 12 -1.34 -28.51 -5.82
N GLY A 13 -2.14 -29.33 -5.13
CA GLY A 13 -3.43 -28.93 -4.57
C GLY A 13 -3.32 -27.77 -3.57
N ILE A 14 -2.36 -27.83 -2.64
CA ILE A 14 -2.12 -26.76 -1.66
C ILE A 14 -1.66 -25.48 -2.35
N VAL A 15 -0.72 -25.56 -3.29
CA VAL A 15 -0.22 -24.38 -4.02
C VAL A 15 -1.36 -23.73 -4.83
N ALA A 16 -2.18 -24.53 -5.51
CA ALA A 16 -3.33 -24.03 -6.26
C ALA A 16 -4.38 -23.37 -5.34
N LEU A 17 -4.65 -23.95 -4.18
CA LEU A 17 -5.59 -23.40 -3.20
C LEU A 17 -5.06 -22.06 -2.63
N ILE A 18 -3.78 -21.99 -2.29
CA ILE A 18 -3.13 -20.75 -1.82
C ILE A 18 -3.17 -19.68 -2.91
N ALA A 19 -2.82 -20.03 -4.16
CA ALA A 19 -2.85 -19.11 -5.28
C ALA A 19 -4.28 -18.60 -5.57
N GLY A 20 -5.26 -19.50 -5.54
CA GLY A 20 -6.67 -19.17 -5.73
C GLY A 20 -7.21 -18.26 -4.63
N ALA A 21 -6.94 -18.59 -3.36
CA ALA A 21 -7.29 -17.76 -2.22
C ALA A 21 -6.62 -16.38 -2.31
N TYR A 22 -5.32 -16.34 -2.63
CA TYR A 22 -4.59 -15.10 -2.82
C TYR A 22 -5.23 -14.21 -3.89
N TYR A 23 -5.51 -14.77 -5.08
CA TYR A 23 -6.12 -14.02 -6.17
C TYR A 23 -7.52 -13.52 -5.80
N PHE A 24 -8.32 -14.34 -5.11
CA PHE A 24 -9.64 -13.96 -4.62
C PHE A 24 -9.57 -12.79 -3.62
N PHE A 25 -8.69 -12.87 -2.61
CA PHE A 25 -8.53 -11.80 -1.60
C PHE A 25 -7.87 -10.55 -2.17
N TYR A 26 -7.03 -10.68 -3.20
CA TYR A 26 -6.44 -9.55 -3.90
C TYR A 26 -7.48 -8.80 -4.75
N ASN A 27 -8.32 -9.54 -5.50
CA ASN A 27 -9.28 -8.95 -6.42
C ASN A 27 -10.53 -8.38 -5.72
N LYS A 28 -10.92 -8.93 -4.56
CA LYS A 28 -12.10 -8.49 -3.78
C LYS A 28 -11.86 -7.20 -2.97
N ARG A 29 -10.68 -6.57 -3.11
CA ARG A 29 -10.44 -5.28 -2.44
C ARG A 29 -11.30 -4.22 -3.11
N ARG A 30 -11.89 -3.34 -2.30
CA ARG A 30 -12.63 -2.17 -2.80
C ARG A 30 -11.65 -1.11 -3.28
N LYS A 31 -12.12 -0.24 -4.18
CA LYS A 31 -11.41 1.01 -4.50
C LYS A 31 -11.45 1.91 -3.27
N SER A 32 -10.44 2.76 -3.10
CA SER A 32 -10.36 3.62 -1.92
C SER A 32 -9.88 5.00 -2.33
N ILE A 33 -10.62 6.02 -1.94
CA ILE A 33 -10.18 7.41 -1.99
C ILE A 33 -9.92 7.85 -0.56
N GLU A 34 -8.82 8.56 -0.39
CA GLU A 34 -8.47 9.19 0.85
C GLU A 34 -8.50 10.71 0.67
N ILE A 35 -9.21 11.38 1.57
CA ILE A 35 -9.32 12.83 1.61
C ILE A 35 -8.55 13.31 2.83
N GLU A 36 -7.43 13.98 2.57
CA GLU A 36 -6.60 14.61 3.59
C GLU A 36 -6.90 16.11 3.59
N SER A 37 -7.23 16.66 4.76
CA SER A 37 -7.46 18.09 4.95
C SER A 37 -6.53 18.63 6.01
N THR A 38 -5.73 19.63 5.65
CA THR A 38 -4.92 20.40 6.59
C THR A 38 -5.43 21.83 6.61
N THR A 39 -5.94 22.26 7.77
CA THR A 39 -6.42 23.63 7.97
C THR A 39 -5.38 24.41 8.76
N ARG A 40 -5.07 25.64 8.32
CA ARG A 40 -4.17 26.56 9.02
C ARG A 40 -4.82 27.93 9.12
N SER A 41 -4.93 28.47 10.33
CA SER A 41 -5.31 29.87 10.53
C SER A 41 -4.21 30.77 10.00
N MET A 42 -4.56 31.82 9.26
CA MET A 42 -3.59 32.86 8.88
C MET A 42 -3.34 33.86 10.01
N ILE A 43 -4.25 33.95 10.97
CA ILE A 43 -4.12 34.81 12.13
C ILE A 43 -3.54 33.95 13.28
N LEU A 44 -2.36 34.33 13.78
CA LEU A 44 -1.76 33.66 14.94
C LEU A 44 -2.71 33.76 16.13
N ALA A 45 -3.05 32.61 16.74
CA ALA A 45 -3.81 32.60 17.99
C ALA A 45 -3.02 33.35 19.08
N GLY A 46 -3.58 34.46 19.59
CA GLY A 46 -3.02 35.19 20.74
C GLY A 46 -2.63 36.66 20.52
N VAL A 47 -2.82 37.21 19.31
CA VAL A 47 -2.63 38.66 19.08
C VAL A 47 -3.82 39.45 19.64
N ARG A 48 -3.66 40.10 20.79
CA ARG A 48 -4.68 40.99 21.35
C ARG A 48 -5.09 42.05 20.30
N GLY A 49 -6.38 42.12 19.96
CA GLY A 49 -6.91 43.03 18.94
C GLY A 49 -7.43 42.39 17.64
N HIS A 50 -7.54 41.06 17.57
CA HIS A 50 -8.04 40.32 16.40
C HIS A 50 -9.32 40.90 15.75
N GLY A 51 -10.26 41.43 16.53
CA GLY A 51 -11.50 42.00 16.01
C GLY A 51 -11.35 43.29 15.19
N GLN A 52 -10.17 43.93 15.19
CA GLN A 52 -9.89 45.14 14.42
C GLN A 52 -9.10 44.88 13.14
N LEU A 53 -8.53 43.67 12.99
CA LEU A 53 -7.78 43.29 11.79
C LEU A 53 -8.77 42.89 10.70
N THR A 54 -8.73 43.58 9.56
CA THR A 54 -9.48 43.17 8.36
C THR A 54 -8.48 42.71 7.32
N VAL A 55 -8.59 41.45 6.89
CA VAL A 55 -7.84 40.94 5.74
C VAL A 55 -8.73 41.10 4.51
N ALA A 56 -8.16 41.52 3.39
CA ALA A 56 -8.86 41.59 2.12
C ALA A 56 -8.07 40.84 1.05
N TYR A 57 -8.78 40.11 0.19
CA TYR A 57 -8.23 39.44 -0.99
C TYR A 57 -9.05 39.88 -2.20
N ASP A 58 -8.40 40.52 -3.18
CA ASP A 58 -9.04 41.05 -4.40
C ASP A 58 -10.39 41.74 -4.11
N GLU A 59 -10.35 42.74 -3.21
CA GLU A 59 -11.49 43.56 -2.75
C GLU A 59 -12.51 42.85 -1.84
N THR A 60 -12.43 41.52 -1.70
CA THR A 60 -13.30 40.77 -0.80
C THR A 60 -12.74 40.80 0.62
N ARG A 61 -13.52 41.34 1.56
CA ARG A 61 -13.17 41.31 2.99
C ARG A 61 -13.33 39.90 3.55
N VAL A 62 -12.29 39.41 4.20
CA VAL A 62 -12.21 38.11 4.87
C VAL A 62 -12.03 38.39 6.36
N ARG A 63 -12.99 37.95 7.18
CA ARG A 63 -12.98 38.25 8.62
C ARG A 63 -12.16 37.24 9.41
N ASP A 64 -12.26 35.97 9.03
CA ASP A 64 -11.62 34.86 9.72
C ASP A 64 -10.90 33.96 8.71
N PRO A 65 -9.73 34.40 8.19
CA PRO A 65 -9.04 33.74 7.08
C PRO A 65 -8.36 32.43 7.51
N TYR A 66 -8.77 31.33 6.88
CA TYR A 66 -8.08 30.05 6.95
C TYR A 66 -7.58 29.62 5.57
N ILE A 67 -6.43 28.95 5.57
CA ILE A 67 -5.95 28.20 4.41
C ILE A 67 -6.32 26.74 4.62
N VAL A 68 -7.10 26.19 3.70
CA VAL A 68 -7.44 24.77 3.65
C VAL A 68 -6.63 24.13 2.53
N GLU A 69 -5.76 23.20 2.88
CA GLU A 69 -5.09 22.31 1.93
C GLU A 69 -5.85 20.99 1.89
N LEU A 70 -6.53 20.74 0.78
CA LEU A 70 -7.28 19.51 0.51
C LEU A 70 -6.46 18.66 -0.46
N ALA A 71 -6.17 17.42 -0.08
CA ALA A 71 -5.55 16.44 -0.95
C ALA A 71 -6.49 15.26 -1.14
N VAL A 72 -6.83 14.98 -2.40
CA VAL A 72 -7.58 13.80 -2.79
C VAL A 72 -6.60 12.79 -3.37
N VAL A 73 -6.53 11.61 -2.75
CA VAL A 73 -5.57 10.55 -3.09
C VAL A 73 -6.30 9.28 -3.43
N ASN A 74 -5.98 8.66 -4.57
CA ASN A 74 -6.39 7.28 -4.82
C ASN A 74 -5.47 6.31 -4.05
N SER A 75 -5.83 6.01 -2.81
CA SER A 75 -5.12 5.04 -1.95
C SER A 75 -5.47 3.57 -2.26
N GLY A 76 -6.49 3.37 -3.11
CA GLY A 76 -6.96 2.07 -3.59
C GLY A 76 -5.93 1.32 -4.43
N HIS A 77 -6.23 0.06 -4.76
CA HIS A 77 -5.36 -0.85 -5.53
C HIS A 77 -5.65 -0.86 -7.04
N LYS A 78 -6.67 -0.13 -7.48
CA LYS A 78 -7.10 0.00 -8.87
C LYS A 78 -7.31 1.47 -9.20
N ASP A 79 -7.12 1.81 -10.47
CA ASP A 79 -7.46 3.13 -10.98
C ASP A 79 -8.97 3.36 -10.78
N ILE A 80 -9.34 4.59 -10.47
CA ILE A 80 -10.73 5.04 -10.47
C ILE A 80 -10.92 5.72 -11.81
N THR A 81 -11.90 5.26 -12.57
CA THR A 81 -12.21 5.74 -13.92
C THR A 81 -13.48 6.58 -13.88
N SER A 82 -13.75 7.35 -14.94
CA SER A 82 -15.01 8.10 -15.06
C SER A 82 -16.25 7.21 -14.94
N ASN A 83 -16.16 5.93 -15.36
CA ASN A 83 -17.25 4.96 -15.27
C ASN A 83 -17.57 4.51 -13.84
N ASP A 84 -16.68 4.78 -12.88
CA ASP A 84 -16.93 4.48 -11.46
C ASP A 84 -17.80 5.55 -10.78
N PHE A 85 -18.05 6.67 -11.46
CA PHE A 85 -18.96 7.71 -11.01
C PHE A 85 -20.37 7.36 -11.49
N ASP A 86 -21.28 7.09 -10.55
CA ASP A 86 -22.66 6.76 -10.83
C ASP A 86 -23.32 7.87 -11.65
N ALA A 87 -23.79 7.52 -12.85
CA ALA A 87 -24.41 8.42 -13.81
C ALA A 87 -23.58 9.70 -14.12
N ASN A 88 -22.24 9.63 -14.12
CA ASN A 88 -21.35 10.80 -14.30
C ASN A 88 -21.58 11.92 -13.27
N LYS A 89 -22.12 11.62 -12.09
CA LYS A 89 -22.30 12.60 -11.02
C LYS A 89 -20.96 12.87 -10.34
N PRO A 90 -20.62 14.13 -10.00
CA PRO A 90 -19.36 14.45 -9.34
C PRO A 90 -19.41 14.17 -7.84
N LEU A 91 -18.26 13.82 -7.25
CA LEU A 91 -18.11 13.73 -5.80
C LEU A 91 -18.09 15.15 -5.19
N ARG A 92 -18.95 15.41 -4.20
CA ARG A 92 -19.08 16.72 -3.56
C ARG A 92 -18.54 16.70 -2.14
N ILE A 93 -17.53 17.53 -1.89
CA ILE A 93 -16.89 17.72 -0.60
C ILE A 93 -17.29 19.10 -0.09
N SER A 94 -18.01 19.17 1.02
CA SER A 94 -18.32 20.42 1.71
C SER A 94 -17.12 20.89 2.51
N VAL A 95 -16.89 22.20 2.52
CA VAL A 95 -15.89 22.86 3.36
C VAL A 95 -16.52 23.54 4.58
N GLU A 96 -17.85 23.67 4.60
CA GLU A 96 -18.65 24.33 5.65
C GLU A 96 -18.18 25.76 6.00
N ALA A 97 -17.43 26.38 5.10
CA ALA A 97 -16.98 27.77 5.16
C ALA A 97 -17.02 28.36 3.74
N LYS A 98 -17.11 29.69 3.64
CA LYS A 98 -17.16 30.36 2.35
C LYS A 98 -15.76 30.39 1.75
N ALA A 99 -15.53 29.70 0.64
CA ALA A 99 -14.29 29.85 -0.10
C ALA A 99 -14.26 31.22 -0.79
N VAL A 100 -13.19 31.95 -0.53
CA VAL A 100 -12.94 33.28 -1.08
C VAL A 100 -12.12 33.17 -2.36
N ALA A 101 -11.10 32.31 -2.34
CA ALA A 101 -10.19 32.16 -3.48
C ALA A 101 -9.56 30.77 -3.56
N LEU A 102 -9.26 30.35 -4.78
CA LEU A 102 -8.40 29.21 -5.07
C LEU A 102 -6.95 29.68 -5.17
N LEU A 103 -6.13 29.36 -4.17
CA LEU A 103 -4.75 29.85 -4.08
C LEU A 103 -3.79 29.06 -4.96
N GLN A 104 -3.90 27.73 -4.95
CA GLN A 104 -2.99 26.85 -5.67
C GLN A 104 -3.67 25.53 -6.02
N TRP A 105 -3.31 24.98 -7.17
CA TRP A 105 -3.62 23.62 -7.54
C TRP A 105 -2.34 22.91 -7.99
N SER A 106 -2.24 21.61 -7.72
CA SER A 106 -1.17 20.79 -8.27
C SER A 106 -1.59 19.33 -8.35
N VAL A 107 -1.10 18.64 -9.37
CA VAL A 107 -1.18 17.18 -9.48
C VAL A 107 0.24 16.65 -9.32
N ILE A 108 0.41 15.69 -8.42
CA ILE A 108 1.71 15.06 -8.17
C ILE A 108 1.68 13.69 -8.82
N GLU A 109 2.78 13.36 -9.51
CA GLU A 109 3.10 12.09 -10.19
C GLU A 109 2.84 12.04 -11.72
N LYS A 110 2.00 12.90 -12.34
CA LYS A 110 1.86 12.95 -13.81
C LYS A 110 1.54 14.34 -14.37
N GLU A 111 2.30 14.76 -15.39
CA GLU A 111 2.23 16.08 -16.03
C GLU A 111 0.99 16.34 -16.92
N GLN A 112 0.11 15.35 -17.16
CA GLN A 112 -0.95 15.47 -18.18
C GLN A 112 -2.36 15.06 -17.73
N SER A 113 -2.64 15.08 -16.42
CA SER A 113 -4.00 14.80 -15.93
C SER A 113 -4.88 16.06 -15.98
N VAL A 114 -6.00 16.00 -16.71
CA VAL A 114 -6.98 17.10 -16.78
C VAL A 114 -7.57 17.32 -15.38
N MET A 115 -7.54 18.58 -14.90
CA MET A 115 -7.98 18.97 -13.56
C MET A 115 -9.45 18.59 -13.30
N PRO A 116 -9.73 17.61 -12.41
CA PRO A 116 -11.09 17.20 -12.11
C PRO A 116 -11.72 17.96 -10.95
N LEU A 117 -10.91 18.65 -10.14
CA LEU A 117 -11.36 19.43 -8.99
C LEU A 117 -11.77 20.83 -9.43
N ARG A 118 -12.95 21.26 -9.03
CA ARG A 118 -13.47 22.62 -9.25
C ARG A 118 -14.15 23.11 -7.98
N LEU A 119 -14.17 24.42 -7.77
CA LEU A 119 -15.08 25.02 -6.80
C LEU A 119 -16.48 25.12 -7.42
N ASP A 120 -17.49 24.86 -6.61
CA ASP A 120 -18.87 25.10 -6.99
C ASP A 120 -19.18 26.60 -7.05
N ALA A 121 -20.27 26.98 -7.75
CA ALA A 121 -20.70 28.37 -7.91
C ALA A 121 -21.00 29.05 -6.57
N GLU A 122 -21.45 28.28 -5.57
CA GLU A 122 -21.72 28.75 -4.21
C GLU A 122 -20.44 28.92 -3.36
N ALA A 123 -19.28 28.48 -3.88
CA ALA A 123 -17.98 28.53 -3.22
C ALA A 123 -17.93 27.83 -1.83
N SER A 124 -18.88 26.95 -1.53
CA SER A 124 -18.93 26.16 -0.29
C SER A 124 -18.53 24.70 -0.49
N HIS A 125 -18.52 24.25 -1.75
CA HIS A 125 -18.26 22.87 -2.14
C HIS A 125 -17.08 22.76 -3.09
N VAL A 126 -16.25 21.75 -2.86
CA VAL A 126 -15.25 21.26 -3.81
C VAL A 126 -15.84 20.07 -4.56
N VAL A 127 -15.89 20.20 -5.87
CA VAL A 127 -16.50 19.24 -6.78
C VAL A 127 -15.39 18.49 -7.49
N LEU A 128 -15.32 17.18 -7.29
CA LEU A 128 -14.45 16.27 -8.03
C LEU A 128 -15.27 15.62 -9.15
N GLY A 129 -15.07 16.12 -10.37
CA GLY A 129 -15.75 15.63 -11.56
C GLY A 129 -15.33 14.21 -11.96
N PRO A 130 -16.14 13.52 -12.79
CA PRO A 130 -15.77 12.22 -13.33
C PRO A 130 -14.47 12.31 -14.14
N SER A 131 -13.43 11.66 -13.64
CA SER A 131 -12.13 11.59 -14.33
C SER A 131 -11.40 10.30 -13.96
N LYS A 132 -10.29 10.06 -14.65
CA LYS A 132 -9.37 9.01 -14.27
C LYS A 132 -8.47 9.50 -13.12
N LEU A 133 -8.50 8.81 -11.97
CA LEU A 133 -7.58 8.96 -10.86
C LEU A 133 -6.70 7.72 -10.80
N ALA A 134 -5.45 7.82 -11.25
CA ALA A 134 -4.52 6.70 -11.23
C ALA A 134 -4.18 6.30 -9.79
N VAL A 135 -3.86 5.03 -9.59
CA VAL A 135 -3.39 4.54 -8.28
C VAL A 135 -2.18 5.33 -7.81
N GLY A 136 -2.27 5.95 -6.63
CA GLY A 136 -1.20 6.78 -6.06
C GLY A 136 -1.27 8.26 -6.44
N GLU A 137 -2.06 8.63 -7.45
CA GLU A 137 -2.21 10.02 -7.88
C GLU A 137 -2.77 10.89 -6.75
N ILE A 138 -2.16 12.07 -6.57
CA ILE A 138 -2.51 13.04 -5.53
C ILE A 138 -2.91 14.33 -6.23
N HIS A 139 -4.16 14.73 -6.03
CA HIS A 139 -4.64 16.05 -6.42
C HIS A 139 -4.71 16.96 -5.21
N ARG A 140 -3.95 18.06 -5.24
CA ARG A 140 -3.92 19.05 -4.15
C ARG A 140 -4.58 20.34 -4.57
N LEU A 141 -5.41 20.85 -3.68
CA LEU A 141 -6.12 22.10 -3.79
C LEU A 141 -5.84 22.93 -2.52
N ARG A 142 -5.46 24.20 -2.69
CA ARG A 142 -5.33 25.14 -1.58
C ARG A 142 -6.36 26.23 -1.72
N LEU A 143 -7.21 26.35 -0.71
CA LEU A 143 -8.31 27.29 -0.67
C LEU A 143 -8.06 28.31 0.42
N LEU A 144 -8.40 29.57 0.14
CA LEU A 144 -8.62 30.59 1.16
C LEU A 144 -10.11 30.58 1.50
N VAL A 145 -10.44 30.40 2.77
CA VAL A 145 -11.82 30.36 3.26
C VAL A 145 -12.03 31.40 4.37
N ASP A 146 -13.25 31.92 4.45
CA ASP A 146 -13.70 32.81 5.52
C ASP A 146 -14.55 32.04 6.52
N GLY A 147 -14.03 31.88 7.74
CA GLY A 147 -14.62 31.09 8.83
C GLY A 147 -13.93 29.75 9.05
N THR A 148 -14.24 29.13 10.19
CA THR A 148 -13.67 27.83 10.59
C THR A 148 -14.19 26.72 9.67
N PRO A 149 -13.34 26.07 8.85
CA PRO A 149 -13.79 25.07 7.90
C PRO A 149 -14.00 23.70 8.56
N HIS A 150 -15.05 22.99 8.13
CA HIS A 150 -15.30 21.59 8.47
C HIS A 150 -15.47 20.79 7.18
N ILE A 151 -14.57 19.83 6.96
CA ILE A 151 -14.55 19.06 5.71
C ILE A 151 -15.43 17.82 5.87
N SER A 152 -16.48 17.73 5.07
CA SER A 152 -17.40 16.60 5.05
C SER A 152 -17.75 16.21 3.60
N VAL A 153 -18.17 14.96 3.36
CA VAL A 153 -18.63 14.51 2.04
C VAL A 153 -20.15 14.55 2.05
N VAL A 154 -20.73 15.34 1.15
CA VAL A 154 -22.19 15.55 1.06
C VAL A 154 -22.82 14.46 0.22
N GLU A 155 -22.23 14.18 -0.94
CA GLU A 155 -22.73 13.20 -1.91
C GLU A 155 -21.56 12.31 -2.36
N ASN A 156 -21.75 10.99 -2.28
CA ASN A 156 -20.77 10.01 -2.77
C ASN A 156 -21.35 9.21 -3.94
N PRO A 157 -21.10 9.62 -5.20
CA PRO A 157 -21.55 8.89 -6.38
C PRO A 157 -20.63 7.73 -6.77
N LEU A 158 -19.56 7.44 -6.02
CA LEU A 158 -18.58 6.44 -6.45
C LEU A 158 -19.04 5.02 -6.11
N ILE A 159 -19.10 4.18 -7.14
CA ILE A 159 -19.50 2.77 -7.02
C ILE A 159 -18.34 1.96 -6.43
N ASP A 160 -18.64 1.08 -5.46
CA ASP A 160 -17.69 0.17 -4.81
C ASP A 160 -16.40 0.83 -4.29
N THR A 161 -16.48 2.13 -3.98
CA THR A 161 -15.35 2.94 -3.55
C THR A 161 -15.54 3.38 -2.11
N LYS A 162 -14.56 3.08 -1.27
CA LYS A 162 -14.52 3.53 0.12
C LYS A 162 -13.89 4.91 0.18
N ILE A 163 -14.54 5.86 0.84
CA ILE A 163 -13.95 7.16 1.15
C ILE A 163 -13.46 7.12 2.59
N GLU A 164 -12.19 7.44 2.80
CA GLU A 164 -11.58 7.56 4.12
C GLU A 164 -11.11 9.01 4.32
N PHE A 165 -11.38 9.58 5.50
CA PHE A 165 -10.82 10.86 5.90
C PHE A 165 -9.60 10.63 6.78
N GLY A 166 -8.53 11.38 6.54
CA GLY A 166 -7.35 11.39 7.39
C GLY A 166 -6.04 11.30 6.64
N LYS A 167 -4.96 11.07 7.40
CA LYS A 167 -3.61 10.97 6.85
C LYS A 167 -3.42 9.61 6.19
N PRO A 168 -2.80 9.54 4.99
CA PRO A 168 -2.49 8.29 4.30
C PRO A 168 -1.84 7.30 5.23
N LYS A 169 -2.62 6.29 5.63
CA LYS A 169 -2.07 5.15 6.36
C LYS A 169 -1.04 4.53 5.43
N LYS A 170 0.25 4.58 5.81
CA LYS A 170 1.39 3.89 5.16
C LYS A 170 1.23 2.35 5.01
N ARG A 171 0.02 1.83 5.19
CA ARG A 171 -0.42 0.43 5.25
C ARG A 171 -0.01 -0.38 4.02
N ARG A 172 0.14 0.25 2.85
CA ARG A 172 0.65 -0.42 1.63
C ARG A 172 2.06 -1.00 1.81
N LYS A 173 2.93 -0.36 2.61
CA LYS A 173 4.31 -0.83 2.81
C LYS A 173 4.40 -1.97 3.82
N GLN A 174 3.64 -1.88 4.92
CA GLN A 174 3.56 -2.97 5.91
C GLN A 174 2.93 -4.23 5.32
N PHE A 175 1.93 -4.09 4.44
CA PHE A 175 1.32 -5.25 3.79
C PHE A 175 2.26 -5.95 2.81
N ARG A 176 3.09 -5.19 2.07
CA ARG A 176 4.14 -5.78 1.20
C ARG A 176 5.20 -6.53 2.03
N GLN A 177 5.60 -5.97 3.18
CA GLN A 177 6.54 -6.62 4.09
C GLN A 177 5.96 -7.90 4.69
N ALA A 178 4.69 -7.88 5.11
CA ALA A 178 4.01 -9.06 5.63
C ALA A 178 3.89 -10.18 4.58
N ILE A 179 3.56 -9.83 3.32
CA ILE A 179 3.54 -10.79 2.21
C ILE A 179 4.93 -11.38 1.98
N ALA A 180 5.96 -10.54 1.89
CA ALA A 180 7.33 -11.00 1.67
C ALA A 180 7.80 -11.95 2.78
N ALA A 181 7.49 -11.63 4.05
CA ALA A 181 7.79 -12.49 5.18
C ALA A 181 7.05 -13.84 5.11
N PHE A 182 5.77 -13.83 4.72
CA PHE A 182 4.98 -15.06 4.59
C PHE A 182 5.51 -15.98 3.50
N PHE A 183 5.90 -15.44 2.33
CA PHE A 183 6.55 -16.21 1.27
C PHE A 183 7.92 -16.73 1.69
N GLY A 184 8.73 -15.93 2.38
CA GLY A 184 10.01 -16.36 2.94
C GLY A 184 9.86 -17.53 3.92
N PHE A 185 8.84 -17.47 4.79
CA PHE A 185 8.54 -18.55 5.73
C PHE A 185 8.04 -19.82 5.01
N GLY A 186 7.14 -19.69 4.04
CA GLY A 186 6.66 -20.83 3.25
C GLY A 186 7.79 -21.55 2.52
N LEU A 187 8.73 -20.80 1.93
CA LEU A 187 9.90 -21.37 1.26
C LEU A 187 10.83 -22.11 2.23
N LEU A 188 11.04 -21.59 3.44
CA LEU A 188 11.79 -22.27 4.49
C LEU A 188 11.15 -23.61 4.91
N VAL A 189 9.83 -23.64 5.06
CA VAL A 189 9.11 -24.89 5.37
C VAL A 189 9.29 -25.93 4.26
N ILE A 190 9.19 -25.50 3.00
CA ILE A 190 9.40 -26.40 1.84
C ILE A 190 10.82 -26.98 1.85
N LEU A 191 11.85 -26.16 2.14
CA LEU A 191 13.24 -26.61 2.23
C LEU A 191 13.43 -27.63 3.37
N GLN A 192 12.82 -27.40 4.53
CA GLN A 192 12.89 -28.34 5.68
C GLN A 192 12.21 -29.68 5.37
N VAL A 193 11.02 -29.65 4.75
CA VAL A 193 10.30 -30.87 4.34
C VAL A 193 11.09 -31.64 3.28
N SER A 194 11.68 -30.92 2.30
CA SER A 194 12.55 -31.53 1.29
C SER A 194 13.77 -32.21 1.93
N ASN A 195 14.41 -31.54 2.90
CA ASN A 195 15.53 -32.09 3.66
C ASN A 195 15.15 -33.34 4.46
N PHE A 196 14.00 -33.32 5.13
CA PHE A 196 13.48 -34.48 5.86
C PHE A 196 13.19 -35.67 4.94
N LEU A 197 12.49 -35.44 3.83
CA LEU A 197 12.16 -36.48 2.84
C LEU A 197 13.42 -37.09 2.24
N PHE A 198 14.43 -36.26 1.94
CA PHE A 198 15.70 -36.74 1.41
C PHE A 198 16.44 -37.62 2.41
N ASN A 199 16.53 -37.20 3.68
CA ASN A 199 17.16 -37.99 4.73
C ASN A 199 16.43 -39.33 4.92
N SER A 200 15.09 -39.33 4.88
CA SER A 200 14.31 -40.57 4.95
C SER A 200 14.54 -41.50 3.75
N LEU A 201 14.69 -40.96 2.54
CA LEU A 201 15.03 -41.73 1.34
C LEU A 201 16.46 -42.27 1.40
N ARG A 202 17.42 -41.47 1.89
CA ARG A 202 18.82 -41.88 2.07
C ARG A 202 18.93 -43.10 2.98
N ASP A 203 18.23 -43.11 4.10
CA ASP A 203 18.25 -44.24 5.04
C ASP A 203 17.72 -45.53 4.39
N LYS A 204 16.75 -45.40 3.48
CA LYS A 204 16.21 -46.54 2.71
C LYS A 204 17.13 -47.00 1.58
N MET A 205 17.91 -46.10 0.96
CA MET A 205 18.83 -46.45 -0.14
C MET A 205 20.15 -47.07 0.33
N ASN A 206 20.47 -47.00 1.63
CA ASN A 206 21.65 -47.65 2.21
C ASN A 206 21.52 -49.18 2.38
N VAL A 207 20.45 -49.79 1.84
CA VAL A 207 20.25 -51.24 1.84
C VAL A 207 20.22 -51.76 0.39
N VAL A 208 21.34 -51.64 -0.32
CA VAL A 208 21.61 -52.46 -1.50
C VAL A 208 22.92 -53.18 -1.23
N THR A 209 22.83 -54.37 -0.66
CA THR A 209 23.95 -55.32 -0.57
C THR A 209 24.20 -55.87 -1.96
N VAL A 210 25.23 -55.38 -2.63
CA VAL A 210 25.72 -56.02 -3.86
C VAL A 210 26.76 -57.06 -3.43
N ASP A 211 26.38 -58.33 -3.44
CA ASP A 211 27.28 -59.44 -3.12
C ASP A 211 28.21 -59.71 -4.30
N PHE A 212 29.36 -59.04 -4.30
CA PHE A 212 30.52 -59.44 -5.10
C PHE A 212 31.66 -59.78 -4.13
N ALA A 213 31.78 -61.07 -3.78
CA ALA A 213 33.02 -61.73 -3.34
C ALA A 213 33.95 -60.95 -2.37
N GLY A 214 33.40 -60.31 -1.33
CA GLY A 214 34.19 -59.54 -0.35
C GLY A 214 33.56 -58.18 -0.08
N SER A 215 32.61 -58.17 0.86
CA SER A 215 31.69 -57.06 1.09
C SER A 215 32.39 -55.77 1.57
N SER A 216 32.55 -54.80 0.68
CA SER A 216 32.82 -53.40 1.06
C SER A 216 31.68 -52.51 0.55
N ARG A 217 31.09 -51.75 1.48
CA ARG A 217 29.99 -50.82 1.21
C ARG A 217 30.57 -49.51 0.68
N VAL A 218 30.40 -49.18 -0.60
CA VAL A 218 30.83 -47.86 -1.11
C VAL A 218 29.62 -47.11 -1.65
N ALA A 219 29.00 -46.29 -0.81
CA ALA A 219 28.06 -45.28 -1.29
C ALA A 219 28.84 -44.21 -2.06
N SER A 220 28.36 -43.80 -3.25
CA SER A 220 29.01 -42.75 -4.05
C SER A 220 29.13 -41.45 -3.25
N PRO A 221 30.35 -41.05 -2.82
CA PRO A 221 30.55 -39.89 -1.95
C PRO A 221 30.09 -38.58 -2.60
N TRP A 222 30.14 -38.55 -3.94
CA TRP A 222 29.83 -37.39 -4.75
C TRP A 222 28.35 -37.02 -4.75
N GLY A 223 27.45 -38.00 -4.71
CA GLY A 223 26.00 -37.74 -4.69
C GLY A 223 25.55 -37.05 -3.40
N ALA A 224 26.10 -37.49 -2.26
CA ALA A 224 25.81 -36.86 -0.96
C ALA A 224 26.43 -35.46 -0.86
N ALA A 225 27.66 -35.28 -1.36
CA ALA A 225 28.35 -33.99 -1.34
C ALA A 225 27.66 -32.93 -2.22
N LEU A 226 27.27 -33.28 -3.45
CA LEU A 226 26.58 -32.37 -4.37
C LEU A 226 25.23 -31.92 -3.80
N TRP A 227 24.48 -32.84 -3.21
CA TRP A 227 23.17 -32.53 -2.64
C TRP A 227 23.27 -31.65 -1.39
N ALA A 228 24.23 -31.94 -0.50
CA ALA A 228 24.53 -31.09 0.65
C ALA A 228 24.91 -29.66 0.21
N TRP A 229 25.68 -29.54 -0.87
CA TRP A 229 26.05 -28.24 -1.46
C TRP A 229 24.83 -27.45 -1.93
N ILE A 230 23.95 -28.07 -2.74
CA ILE A 230 22.75 -27.42 -3.27
C ILE A 230 21.84 -26.95 -2.14
N ASN A 231 21.65 -27.78 -1.10
CA ASN A 231 20.77 -27.44 0.01
C ASN A 231 21.36 -26.31 0.86
N THR A 232 22.67 -26.32 1.10
CA THR A 232 23.37 -25.23 1.79
C THR A 232 23.23 -23.92 1.02
N PHE A 233 23.41 -23.95 -0.30
CA PHE A 233 23.26 -22.76 -1.15
C PHE A 233 21.83 -22.20 -1.12
N ALA A 234 20.82 -23.07 -1.16
CA ALA A 234 19.42 -22.68 -1.07
C ALA A 234 19.08 -22.03 0.27
N VAL A 235 19.60 -22.57 1.39
CA VAL A 235 19.41 -21.99 2.73
C VAL A 235 20.08 -20.62 2.83
N VAL A 236 21.32 -20.48 2.34
CA VAL A 236 22.05 -19.20 2.35
C VAL A 236 21.33 -18.15 1.48
N ALA A 237 20.86 -18.51 0.29
CA ALA A 237 20.12 -17.61 -0.58
C ALA A 237 18.80 -17.13 0.07
N CYS A 238 18.06 -18.05 0.71
CA CYS A 238 16.87 -17.71 1.50
C CYS A 238 17.18 -16.75 2.64
N PHE A 239 18.25 -17.01 3.40
CA PHE A 239 18.67 -16.15 4.50
C PHE A 239 19.02 -14.74 4.00
N LEU A 240 19.76 -14.62 2.90
CA LEU A 240 20.10 -13.33 2.30
C LEU A 240 18.86 -12.55 1.82
N LEU A 241 17.86 -13.23 1.24
CA LEU A 241 16.59 -12.58 0.86
C LEU A 241 15.81 -12.06 2.07
N ILE A 242 15.80 -12.81 3.18
CA ILE A 242 15.17 -12.38 4.44
C ILE A 242 15.92 -11.16 5.01
N VAL A 243 17.25 -11.22 5.09
CA VAL A 243 18.08 -10.10 5.58
C VAL A 243 17.89 -8.86 4.71
N TYR A 244 17.84 -9.01 3.38
CA TYR A 244 17.57 -7.89 2.47
C TYR A 244 16.18 -7.27 2.71
N ALA A 245 15.15 -8.10 2.88
CA ALA A 245 13.81 -7.62 3.20
C ALA A 245 13.74 -6.89 4.55
N MET A 246 14.48 -7.38 5.57
CA MET A 246 14.57 -6.75 6.88
C MET A 246 15.38 -5.44 6.85
N ALA A 247 16.51 -5.40 6.14
CA ALA A 247 17.33 -4.20 5.99
C ALA A 247 16.51 -3.06 5.37
N GLY A 248 15.73 -3.36 4.32
CA GLY A 248 14.81 -2.39 3.72
C GLY A 248 13.72 -1.89 4.67
N ALA A 249 13.32 -2.70 5.68
CA ALA A 249 12.41 -2.27 6.73
C ALA A 249 13.08 -1.37 7.77
N LEU A 250 14.32 -1.70 8.18
CA LEU A 250 15.08 -0.95 9.17
C LEU A 250 15.45 0.46 8.68
N THR A 251 15.92 0.59 7.43
CA THR A 251 16.26 1.89 6.85
C THR A 251 15.05 2.83 6.86
N MET A 252 13.85 2.30 6.65
CA MET A 252 12.61 3.10 6.70
C MET A 252 12.18 3.53 8.11
N LEU A 253 12.42 2.72 9.14
CA LEU A 253 12.15 3.12 10.52
C LEU A 253 13.01 4.33 10.89
N ILE A 254 14.30 4.27 10.54
CA ILE A 254 15.25 5.36 10.77
C ILE A 254 14.83 6.62 9.98
N THR A 255 14.44 6.50 8.71
CA THR A 255 13.99 7.70 7.96
C THR A 255 12.67 8.27 8.47
N SER A 256 11.83 7.45 9.09
CA SER A 256 10.54 7.89 9.64
C SER A 256 10.67 8.61 10.97
N SER A 257 11.63 8.22 11.82
CA SER A 257 11.87 8.91 13.10
C SER A 257 12.44 10.31 12.88
N PHE A 258 13.38 10.46 11.93
CA PHE A 258 13.97 11.77 11.61
C PHE A 258 12.98 12.78 11.02
N ARG A 259 11.88 12.33 10.41
CA ARG A 259 10.87 13.23 9.81
C ARG A 259 9.80 13.69 10.82
N SER A 260 9.73 13.07 11.99
CA SER A 260 8.80 13.46 13.06
C SER A 260 9.25 14.71 13.81
N ASP A 261 10.56 14.98 13.87
CA ASP A 261 11.12 16.08 14.68
C ASP A 261 11.22 17.43 13.95
N GLN A 262 10.98 17.48 12.63
CA GLN A 262 10.96 18.75 11.88
C GLN A 262 9.55 19.37 11.73
N GLY A 263 8.58 18.88 12.50
CA GLY A 263 7.18 19.29 12.42
C GLY A 263 6.68 20.17 13.56
N ASN A 264 7.54 20.60 14.48
CA ASN A 264 7.21 21.57 15.54
C ASN A 264 7.86 22.93 15.25
#